data_AF-W2D1E6-F1
#
_entry.id   AF-W2D1E6-F1
#
_cell.length_a   1.000
_cell.length_b   1.000
_cell.length_c   1.000
_cell.angle_alpha   90.00
_cell.angle_beta   90.00
_cell.angle_gamma   90.00
#
_symmetry.space_group_name_H-M   'P 1'
#
loop_
_entity.id
_entity.type
_entity.pdbx_description
1 polymer ?
#
loop_
_entity_poly.entity_id
_entity_poly.type
_entity_poly.pdbx_seq_one_letter_code
_entity_poly.pdbx_strand_id
1 'polypeptide(L)'
;LLYEDGDIDRAYDYMKCALEDAGACNARARIVEAAEIYPVIDRAYRIRSDRKQRTIVGLLLGSVLLAASLVLSLLHVYRQMQHLRQARRALSDANARLQTANDALSDVNRTLLEANAIKEEYIAQYINRCSVYIDKLDHYRRRLMKLAQSGRTDELLRTVRSTELIADERREFYAEFDRTFLGLFPHFVEEFNALLHPADRITPKADERLTTELRIFALIRLGITDSARALQAPASSRAHFM
;
A
#
# COMPACT_ATOMS: atom_id res chain seq x y z
N LEU A 1 92.42 2.51 5.53
CA LEU A 1 91.74 3.69 6.10
C LEU A 1 90.32 3.81 5.56
N LEU A 2 90.01 4.55 4.48
CA LEU A 2 88.61 4.78 4.07
C LEU A 2 87.73 3.52 3.86
N TYR A 3 88.29 2.45 3.28
CA TYR A 3 87.59 1.16 3.13
C TYR A 3 87.37 0.45 4.48
N GLU A 4 88.34 0.54 5.39
CA GLU A 4 88.29 -0.05 6.74
C GLU A 4 87.34 0.72 7.67
N ASP A 5 87.23 2.04 7.44
CA ASP A 5 86.29 2.93 8.13
C ASP A 5 84.85 2.79 7.58
N GLY A 6 84.63 1.93 6.58
CA GLY A 6 83.32 1.63 5.99
C GLY A 6 82.81 2.66 4.96
N ASP A 7 83.61 3.66 4.61
CA ASP A 7 83.30 4.66 3.58
C ASP A 7 83.64 4.13 2.17
N ILE A 8 82.93 3.06 1.79
CA ILE A 8 83.15 2.30 0.54
C ILE A 8 82.90 3.17 -0.71
N ASP A 9 81.97 4.13 -0.64
CA ASP A 9 81.58 4.96 -1.78
C ASP A 9 82.73 5.94 -2.12
N ARG A 10 83.28 6.64 -1.12
CA ARG A 10 84.45 7.52 -1.33
C ARG A 10 85.74 6.75 -1.61
N ALA A 11 85.93 5.60 -0.97
CA ALA A 11 87.09 4.75 -1.24
C ALA A 11 87.11 4.29 -2.70
N TYR A 12 85.95 3.93 -3.25
CA TYR A 12 85.81 3.58 -4.66
C TYR A 12 86.11 4.75 -5.59
N ASP A 13 85.50 5.91 -5.33
CA ASP A 13 85.68 7.11 -6.17
C ASP A 13 87.13 7.57 -6.20
N TYR A 14 87.79 7.66 -5.03
CA TYR A 14 89.20 8.07 -4.94
C TYR A 14 90.14 7.06 -5.59
N MET A 15 89.88 5.75 -5.42
CA MET A 15 90.71 4.72 -6.03
C MET A 15 90.56 4.71 -7.55
N LYS A 16 89.35 4.93 -8.05
CA LYS A 16 89.08 5.06 -9.49
C LYS A 16 89.78 6.28 -10.08
N CYS A 17 89.65 7.46 -9.46
CA CYS A 17 90.36 8.66 -9.90
C CYS A 17 91.88 8.48 -9.89
N ALA A 18 92.44 7.90 -8.81
CA ALA A 18 93.87 7.65 -8.70
C ALA A 18 94.39 6.69 -9.79
N LEU A 19 93.59 5.67 -10.16
CA LEU A 19 93.94 4.73 -11.22
C LEU A 19 93.87 5.39 -12.61
N GLU A 20 92.89 6.26 -12.85
CA GLU A 20 92.75 7.06 -14.07
C GLU A 20 93.93 8.04 -14.24
N ASP A 21 94.30 8.76 -13.18
CA ASP A 21 95.43 9.70 -13.16
C ASP A 21 96.78 8.99 -13.35
N ALA A 22 96.98 7.83 -12.72
CA ALA A 22 98.19 7.03 -12.89
C ALA A 22 98.32 6.46 -14.31
N GLY A 23 97.18 6.11 -14.94
CA GLY A 23 97.10 5.74 -16.36
C GLY A 23 97.48 6.89 -17.28
N ALA A 24 96.95 8.08 -17.05
CA ALA A 24 97.24 9.29 -17.82
C ALA A 24 98.73 9.71 -17.72
N CYS A 25 99.33 9.55 -16.55
CA CYS A 25 100.76 9.84 -16.31
C CYS A 25 101.71 8.67 -16.67
N ASN A 26 101.20 7.56 -17.22
CA ASN A 26 101.94 6.33 -17.55
C ASN A 26 102.78 5.77 -16.36
N ALA A 27 102.30 5.95 -15.14
CA ALA A 27 102.97 5.59 -13.89
C ALA A 27 102.75 4.10 -13.54
N ARG A 28 103.33 3.20 -14.35
CA ARG A 28 103.09 1.75 -14.30
C ARG A 28 103.23 1.10 -12.91
N ALA A 29 104.22 1.53 -12.11
CA ALA A 29 104.40 1.01 -10.74
C ALA A 29 103.20 1.30 -9.83
N ARG A 30 102.62 2.50 -9.92
CA ARG A 30 101.44 2.91 -9.14
C ARG A 30 100.16 2.22 -9.61
N ILE A 31 100.06 1.90 -10.90
CA ILE A 31 98.95 1.11 -11.44
C ILE A 31 98.99 -0.32 -10.88
N VAL A 32 100.18 -0.94 -10.81
CA VAL A 32 100.33 -2.30 -10.26
C VAL A 32 99.98 -2.34 -8.77
N GLU A 33 100.48 -1.40 -7.98
CA GLU A 33 100.12 -1.27 -6.55
C GLU A 33 98.61 -1.06 -6.35
N ALA A 34 98.00 -0.20 -7.17
CA ALA A 34 96.56 0.07 -7.10
C ALA A 34 95.71 -1.12 -7.56
N ALA A 35 96.17 -1.90 -8.53
CA ALA A 35 95.47 -3.06 -9.08
C ALA A 35 95.30 -4.22 -8.08
N GLU A 36 96.13 -4.28 -7.03
CA GLU A 36 95.99 -5.30 -5.98
C GLU A 36 94.78 -5.02 -5.06
N ILE A 37 94.52 -3.76 -4.74
CA ILE A 37 93.50 -3.37 -3.74
C ILE A 37 92.17 -2.98 -4.41
N TYR A 38 92.21 -2.40 -5.61
CA TYR A 38 91.02 -1.92 -6.32
C TYR A 38 89.90 -2.99 -6.48
N PRO A 39 90.18 -4.25 -6.83
CA PRO A 39 89.13 -5.28 -6.99
C PRO A 39 88.32 -5.54 -5.70
N VAL A 40 88.93 -5.37 -4.52
CA VAL A 40 88.26 -5.54 -3.23
C VAL A 40 87.27 -4.40 -2.99
N ILE A 41 87.69 -3.17 -3.27
CA ILE A 41 86.88 -1.96 -3.11
C ILE A 41 85.74 -1.94 -4.15
N ASP A 42 86.02 -2.23 -5.42
CA ASP A 42 85.00 -2.32 -6.48
C ASP A 42 83.95 -3.40 -6.16
N ARG A 43 84.38 -4.58 -5.69
CA ARG A 43 83.45 -5.64 -5.29
C ARG A 43 82.56 -5.22 -4.14
N ALA A 44 83.12 -4.58 -3.11
CA ALA A 44 82.36 -4.10 -1.96
C ALA A 44 81.36 -2.99 -2.36
N TYR A 45 81.77 -2.06 -3.23
CA TYR A 45 80.91 -1.03 -3.79
C TYR A 45 79.75 -1.63 -4.59
N ARG A 46 80.03 -2.58 -5.49
CA ARG A 46 79.00 -3.28 -6.26
C ARG A 46 77.99 -4.01 -5.38
N ILE A 47 78.44 -4.77 -4.37
CA ILE A 47 77.55 -5.46 -3.43
C ILE A 47 76.65 -4.46 -2.69
N ARG A 48 77.20 -3.33 -2.24
CA ARG A 48 76.44 -2.28 -1.55
C ARG A 48 75.42 -1.63 -2.50
N SER A 49 75.83 -1.33 -3.72
CA SER A 49 74.98 -0.74 -4.76
C SER A 49 73.82 -1.68 -5.13
N ASP A 50 74.10 -2.96 -5.37
CA ASP A 50 73.09 -3.98 -5.67
C ASP A 50 72.08 -4.14 -4.52
N ARG A 51 72.56 -4.11 -3.27
CA ARG A 51 71.67 -4.14 -2.09
C ARG A 51 70.77 -2.92 -2.03
N LYS A 52 71.32 -1.70 -2.21
CA LYS A 52 70.53 -0.46 -2.26
C LYS A 52 69.49 -0.54 -3.38
N GLN A 53 69.87 -0.98 -4.58
CA GLN A 53 69.00 -1.12 -5.73
C GLN A 53 67.86 -2.14 -5.46
N ARG A 54 68.15 -3.31 -4.90
CA ARG A 54 67.12 -4.29 -4.53
C ARG A 54 66.15 -3.77 -3.49
N THR A 55 66.63 -3.05 -2.47
CA THR A 55 65.77 -2.42 -1.46
C THR A 55 64.86 -1.37 -2.08
N ILE A 56 65.39 -0.48 -2.93
CA ILE A 56 64.60 0.55 -3.61
C ILE A 56 63.55 -0.08 -4.53
N VAL A 57 63.93 -1.07 -5.33
CA VAL A 57 63.00 -1.79 -6.21
C VAL A 57 61.91 -2.50 -5.38
N GLY A 58 62.28 -3.13 -4.26
CA GLY A 58 61.32 -3.76 -3.35
C GLY A 58 60.33 -2.75 -2.74
N LEU A 59 60.81 -1.59 -2.30
CA LEU A 59 59.95 -0.51 -1.78
C LEU A 59 59.03 0.07 -2.85
N LEU A 60 59.52 0.26 -4.08
CA LEU A 60 58.72 0.73 -5.21
C LEU A 60 57.65 -0.29 -5.61
N LEU A 61 57.98 -1.58 -5.65
CA LEU A 61 56.98 -2.63 -5.91
C LEU A 61 55.94 -2.68 -4.79
N GLY A 62 56.37 -2.56 -3.53
CA GLY A 62 55.48 -2.47 -2.38
C GLY A 62 54.52 -1.28 -2.46
N SER A 63 55.01 -0.10 -2.83
CA SER A 63 54.18 1.10 -2.95
C SER A 63 53.17 1.00 -4.10
N VAL A 64 53.56 0.43 -5.25
CA VAL A 64 52.66 0.16 -6.38
C VAL A 64 51.58 -0.85 -5.99
N LEU A 65 51.92 -1.92 -5.27
CA LEU A 65 50.95 -2.92 -4.79
C LEU A 65 49.95 -2.31 -3.80
N LEU A 66 50.43 -1.48 -2.87
CA LEU A 66 49.57 -0.75 -1.93
C LEU A 66 48.65 0.23 -2.65
N ALA A 67 49.17 0.99 -3.61
CA ALA A 67 48.35 1.89 -4.42
C ALA A 67 47.28 1.13 -5.22
N ALA A 68 47.64 0.00 -5.84
CA ALA A 68 46.70 -0.83 -6.58
C ALA A 68 45.60 -1.42 -5.70
N SER A 69 45.92 -1.89 -4.48
CA SER A 69 44.92 -2.41 -3.55
C SER A 69 43.95 -1.34 -3.04
N LEU A 70 44.44 -0.11 -2.82
CA LEU A 70 43.63 1.07 -2.51
C LEU A 70 42.64 1.38 -3.63
N VAL A 71 43.12 1.44 -4.88
CA VAL A 71 42.26 1.68 -6.06
C VAL A 71 41.20 0.59 -6.20
N LEU A 72 41.58 -0.68 -6.06
CA LEU A 72 40.64 -1.80 -6.14
C LEU A 72 39.55 -1.71 -5.04
N SER A 73 39.95 -1.36 -3.82
CA SER A 73 39.02 -1.19 -2.69
C SER A 73 38.03 -0.05 -2.95
N LEU A 74 38.49 1.09 -3.46
CA LEU A 74 37.63 2.21 -3.84
C LEU A 74 36.65 1.82 -4.94
N LEU A 75 37.09 1.08 -5.96
CA LEU A 75 36.22 0.56 -7.03
C LEU A 75 35.16 -0.40 -6.47
N HIS A 76 35.55 -1.26 -5.53
CA HIS A 76 34.63 -2.19 -4.89
C HIS A 76 33.55 -1.45 -4.09
N VAL A 77 33.94 -0.47 -3.27
CA VAL A 77 33.01 0.39 -2.50
C VAL A 77 32.08 1.17 -3.43
N TYR A 78 32.60 1.72 -4.54
CA TYR A 78 31.79 2.45 -5.51
C TYR A 78 30.71 1.56 -6.13
N ARG A 79 31.07 0.35 -6.57
CA ARG A 79 30.11 -0.63 -7.10
C ARG A 79 29.07 -1.03 -6.06
N GLN A 80 29.51 -1.32 -4.83
CA GLN A 80 28.62 -1.70 -3.73
C GLN A 80 27.63 -0.57 -3.39
N MET A 81 28.08 0.68 -3.40
CA MET A 81 27.22 1.85 -3.18
C MET A 81 26.15 1.97 -4.26
N GLN A 82 26.50 1.69 -5.52
CA GLN A 82 25.55 1.72 -6.63
C GLN A 82 24.46 0.65 -6.47
N HIS A 83 24.85 -0.59 -6.13
CA HIS A 83 23.89 -1.67 -5.83
C HIS A 83 23.00 -1.33 -4.63
N LEU A 84 23.57 -0.79 -3.56
CA LEU A 84 22.82 -0.42 -2.36
C LEU A 84 21.80 0.70 -2.65
N ARG A 85 22.15 1.67 -3.50
CA ARG A 85 21.23 2.73 -3.93
C ARG A 85 20.05 2.17 -4.72
N GLN A 86 20.29 1.21 -5.61
CA GLN A 86 19.21 0.54 -6.35
C GLN A 86 18.30 -0.25 -5.43
N ALA A 87 18.88 -1.07 -4.54
CA ALA A 87 18.11 -1.84 -3.55
C ALA A 87 17.26 -0.94 -2.64
N ARG A 88 17.82 0.17 -2.14
CA ARG A 88 17.08 1.15 -1.32
C ARG A 88 15.93 1.80 -2.09
N ARG A 89 16.13 2.15 -3.37
CA ARG A 89 15.07 2.70 -4.22
C ARG A 89 13.94 1.68 -4.42
N ALA A 90 14.30 0.44 -4.74
CA ALA A 90 13.30 -0.63 -4.89
C ALA A 90 12.53 -0.88 -3.59
N LEU A 91 13.21 -0.88 -2.44
CA LEU A 91 12.57 -1.03 -1.14
C LEU A 91 11.64 0.15 -0.82
N SER A 92 12.06 1.39 -1.13
CA SER A 92 11.24 2.58 -0.94
C SER A 92 9.98 2.55 -1.83
N ASP A 93 10.12 2.14 -3.08
CA ASP A 93 9.00 2.02 -4.02
C ASP A 93 8.03 0.92 -3.57
N ALA A 94 8.55 -0.24 -3.16
CA ALA A 94 7.75 -1.32 -2.63
C ALA A 94 6.99 -0.89 -1.36
N ASN A 95 7.64 -0.17 -0.45
CA ASN A 95 7.01 0.33 0.77
C ASN A 95 5.92 1.37 0.45
N ALA A 96 6.15 2.27 -0.51
CA ALA A 96 5.14 3.23 -0.96
C ALA A 96 3.91 2.52 -1.53
N ARG A 97 4.10 1.49 -2.38
CA ARG A 97 3.00 0.68 -2.91
C ARG A 97 2.24 -0.06 -1.81
N LEU A 98 2.96 -0.58 -0.82
CA LEU A 98 2.36 -1.29 0.31
C LEU A 98 1.52 -0.35 1.18
N GLN A 99 2.00 0.88 1.38
CA GLN A 99 1.25 1.92 2.09
C GLN A 99 -0.03 2.29 1.34
N THR A 100 0.04 2.54 0.02
CA THR A 100 -1.14 2.85 -0.80
C THR A 100 -2.16 1.71 -0.79
N ALA A 101 -1.69 0.45 -0.86
CA ALA A 101 -2.58 -0.71 -0.77
C ALA A 101 -3.24 -0.83 0.61
N ASN A 102 -2.51 -0.53 1.70
CA ASN A 102 -3.05 -0.52 3.05
C ASN A 102 -4.10 0.58 3.23
N ASP A 103 -3.82 1.79 2.74
CA ASP A 103 -4.76 2.91 2.80
C ASP A 103 -6.05 2.58 2.03
N ALA A 104 -5.94 2.00 0.82
CA ALA A 104 -7.09 1.56 0.05
C ALA A 104 -7.89 0.45 0.75
N LEU A 105 -7.21 -0.51 1.38
CA LEU A 105 -7.86 -1.58 2.13
C LEU A 105 -8.59 -1.03 3.37
N SER A 106 -7.99 -0.05 4.04
CA SER A 106 -8.61 0.65 5.19
C SER A 106 -9.88 1.38 4.77
N ASP A 107 -9.85 2.06 3.62
CA ASP A 107 -11.01 2.78 3.08
C ASP A 107 -12.17 1.83 2.75
N VAL A 108 -11.88 0.73 2.03
CA VAL A 108 -12.87 -0.32 1.74
C VAL A 108 -13.43 -0.94 3.02
N ASN A 109 -12.58 -1.19 4.02
CA ASN A 109 -13.03 -1.75 5.30
C ASN A 109 -13.95 -0.77 6.04
N ARG A 110 -13.67 0.53 6.02
CA ARG A 110 -14.56 1.56 6.57
C ARG A 110 -15.91 1.56 5.86
N THR A 111 -15.94 1.56 4.53
CA THR A 111 -17.19 1.49 3.76
C THR A 111 -17.97 0.21 4.05
N LEU A 112 -17.28 -0.93 4.21
CA LEU A 112 -17.92 -2.20 4.59
C LEU A 112 -18.53 -2.15 5.99
N LEU A 113 -17.84 -1.55 6.96
CA LEU A 113 -18.36 -1.38 8.32
C LEU A 113 -19.61 -0.50 8.32
N GLU A 114 -19.59 0.62 7.60
CA GLU A 114 -20.76 1.50 7.43
C GLU A 114 -21.93 0.75 6.78
N ALA A 115 -21.69 0.02 5.69
CA ALA A 115 -22.71 -0.78 5.02
C ALA A 115 -23.27 -1.90 5.91
N ASN A 116 -22.42 -2.52 6.73
CA ASN A 116 -22.84 -3.55 7.69
C ASN A 116 -23.70 -2.96 8.80
N ALA A 117 -23.34 -1.78 9.34
CA ALA A 117 -24.14 -1.10 10.34
C ALA A 117 -25.54 -0.76 9.81
N ILE A 118 -25.65 -0.27 8.57
CA ILE A 118 -26.94 -0.01 7.92
C ILE A 118 -27.76 -1.30 7.77
N LYS A 119 -27.12 -2.40 7.35
CA LYS A 119 -27.78 -3.70 7.22
C LYS A 119 -28.25 -4.26 8.57
N GLU A 120 -27.45 -4.11 9.62
CA GLU A 120 -27.77 -4.58 10.96
C GLU A 120 -28.98 -3.83 11.55
N GLU A 121 -29.00 -2.50 11.41
CA GLU A 121 -30.16 -1.68 11.80
C GLU A 121 -31.41 -2.09 11.01
N TYR A 122 -31.27 -2.34 9.69
CA TYR A 122 -32.39 -2.80 8.87
C TYR A 122 -32.92 -4.17 9.31
N ILE A 123 -32.05 -5.12 9.63
CA ILE A 123 -32.43 -6.44 10.15
C ILE A 123 -33.14 -6.29 11.51
N ALA A 124 -32.61 -5.46 12.41
CA ALA A 124 -33.23 -5.20 13.71
C ALA A 124 -34.64 -4.59 13.55
N GLN A 125 -34.78 -3.59 12.67
CA GLN A 125 -36.08 -2.98 12.34
C GLN A 125 -37.05 -4.01 11.74
N TYR A 126 -36.57 -4.88 10.84
CA TYR A 126 -37.38 -5.94 10.25
C TYR A 126 -37.88 -6.94 11.30
N ILE A 127 -37.00 -7.42 12.18
CA ILE A 127 -37.37 -8.34 13.26
C ILE A 127 -38.40 -7.70 14.19
N ASN A 128 -38.19 -6.43 14.58
CA ASN A 128 -39.15 -5.70 15.41
C ASN A 128 -40.52 -5.58 14.72
N ARG A 129 -40.54 -5.34 13.40
CA ARG A 129 -41.76 -5.30 12.60
C ARG A 129 -42.47 -6.66 12.57
N CYS A 130 -41.74 -7.76 12.40
CA CYS A 130 -42.31 -9.10 12.48
C CYS A 130 -42.97 -9.34 13.84
N SER A 131 -42.35 -8.90 14.95
CA SER A 131 -42.93 -9.01 16.29
C SER A 131 -44.26 -8.25 16.40
N VAL A 132 -44.27 -6.98 16.00
CA VAL A 132 -45.48 -6.14 16.03
C VAL A 132 -46.61 -6.75 15.19
N TYR A 133 -46.29 -7.30 14.02
CA TYR A 133 -47.29 -7.92 13.15
C TYR A 133 -47.85 -9.22 13.75
N ILE A 134 -47.00 -10.05 14.36
CA ILE A 134 -47.43 -11.24 15.10
C ILE A 134 -48.39 -10.86 16.23
N ASP A 135 -48.08 -9.81 16.99
CA ASP A 135 -48.93 -9.32 18.08
C ASP A 135 -50.29 -8.82 17.56
N LYS A 136 -50.30 -8.04 16.47
CA LYS A 136 -51.54 -7.61 15.81
C LYS A 136 -52.42 -8.79 15.38
N LEU A 137 -51.82 -9.81 14.75
CA LEU A 137 -52.53 -11.02 14.34
C LEU A 137 -53.08 -11.80 15.54
N ASP A 138 -52.32 -11.92 16.64
CA ASP A 138 -52.80 -12.59 17.85
C ASP A 138 -53.93 -11.80 18.52
N HIS A 139 -53.84 -10.46 18.59
CA HIS A 139 -54.92 -9.61 19.06
C HIS A 139 -56.19 -9.76 18.22
N TYR A 140 -56.06 -9.78 16.89
CA TYR A 140 -57.17 -10.00 15.99
C TYR A 140 -57.83 -11.38 16.22
N ARG A 141 -57.01 -12.44 16.29
CA ARG A 141 -57.47 -13.80 16.60
C ARG A 141 -58.22 -13.87 17.93
N ARG A 142 -57.68 -13.27 19.00
CA ARG A 142 -58.32 -13.23 20.33
C ARG A 142 -59.64 -12.45 20.31
N ARG A 143 -59.71 -11.33 19.58
CA ARG A 143 -60.95 -10.56 19.41
C ARG A 143 -62.04 -11.36 18.73
N LEU A 144 -61.71 -12.06 17.64
CA LEU A 144 -62.65 -12.95 16.95
C LEU A 144 -63.12 -14.09 17.87
N MET A 145 -62.20 -14.71 18.61
CA MET A 145 -62.52 -15.77 19.56
C MET A 145 -63.48 -15.31 20.66
N LYS A 146 -63.29 -14.09 21.19
CA LYS A 146 -64.17 -13.49 22.19
C LYS A 146 -65.58 -13.23 21.64
N LEU A 147 -65.68 -12.70 20.41
CA LEU A 147 -66.97 -12.49 19.74
C LEU A 147 -67.71 -13.81 19.52
N ALA A 148 -67.00 -14.84 19.06
CA ALA A 148 -67.55 -16.19 18.86
C ALA A 148 -68.06 -16.81 20.17
N GLN A 149 -67.27 -16.76 21.25
CA GLN A 149 -67.66 -17.30 22.56
C GLN A 149 -68.85 -16.57 23.19
N SER A 150 -69.00 -15.26 22.92
CA SER A 150 -70.11 -14.46 23.43
C SER A 150 -71.42 -14.62 22.65
N GLY A 151 -71.46 -15.47 21.61
CA GLY A 151 -72.65 -15.65 20.77
C GLY A 151 -72.98 -14.47 19.86
N ARG A 152 -72.09 -13.48 19.72
CA ARG A 152 -72.26 -12.29 18.87
C ARG A 152 -71.92 -12.59 17.40
N THR A 153 -72.62 -13.54 16.81
CA THR A 153 -72.36 -14.06 15.46
C THR A 153 -72.51 -13.01 14.36
N ASP A 154 -73.47 -12.09 14.46
CA ASP A 154 -73.65 -11.02 13.47
C ASP A 154 -72.47 -10.04 13.44
N GLU A 155 -71.97 -9.65 14.61
CA GLU A 155 -70.80 -8.77 14.71
C GLU A 155 -69.51 -9.46 14.30
N LEU A 156 -69.37 -10.76 14.59
CA LEU A 156 -68.26 -11.57 14.11
C LEU A 156 -68.22 -11.58 12.58
N LEU A 157 -69.35 -11.89 11.93
CA LEU A 157 -69.48 -11.90 10.47
C LEU A 157 -69.21 -10.51 9.88
N ARG A 158 -69.71 -9.44 10.51
CA ARG A 158 -69.43 -8.06 10.08
C ARG A 158 -67.95 -7.73 10.17
N THR A 159 -67.27 -8.13 11.24
CA THR A 159 -65.85 -7.87 11.45
C THR A 159 -64.99 -8.61 10.42
N VAL A 160 -65.27 -9.90 10.19
CA VAL A 160 -64.52 -10.72 9.22
C VAL A 160 -64.74 -10.24 7.78
N ARG A 161 -65.93 -9.74 7.45
CA ARG A 161 -66.26 -9.22 6.11
C ARG A 161 -65.76 -7.78 5.87
N SER A 162 -65.34 -7.06 6.92
CA SER A 162 -64.87 -5.69 6.78
C SER A 162 -63.50 -5.64 6.13
N THR A 163 -63.34 -4.73 5.16
CA THR A 163 -62.05 -4.40 4.55
C THR A 163 -61.35 -3.25 5.25
N GLU A 164 -61.95 -2.64 6.28
CA GLU A 164 -61.36 -1.49 7.00
C GLU A 164 -59.98 -1.83 7.56
N LEU A 165 -59.84 -3.02 8.16
CA LEU A 165 -58.56 -3.47 8.70
C LEU A 165 -57.50 -3.61 7.59
N ILE A 166 -57.88 -4.06 6.40
CA ILE A 166 -56.97 -4.14 5.24
C ILE A 166 -56.60 -2.74 4.76
N ALA A 167 -57.55 -1.81 4.73
CA ALA A 167 -57.29 -0.43 4.33
C ALA A 167 -56.36 0.29 5.32
N ASP A 168 -56.51 0.04 6.62
CA ASP A 168 -55.66 0.57 7.67
C ASP A 168 -54.23 0.02 7.59
N GLU A 169 -54.09 -1.31 7.48
CA GLU A 169 -52.77 -1.94 7.31
C GLU A 169 -52.07 -1.47 6.02
N ARG A 170 -52.82 -1.22 4.94
CA ARG A 170 -52.24 -0.67 3.70
C ARG A 170 -51.74 0.77 3.87
N ARG A 171 -52.48 1.60 4.61
CA ARG A 171 -52.03 2.98 4.91
C ARG A 171 -50.77 2.97 5.76
N GLU A 172 -50.74 2.12 6.78
CA GLU A 172 -49.57 1.98 7.64
C GLU A 172 -48.36 1.45 6.86
N PHE A 173 -48.56 0.48 5.95
CA PHE A 173 -47.53 0.02 5.03
C PHE A 173 -46.94 1.14 4.18
N TYR A 174 -47.77 2.00 3.56
CA TYR A 174 -47.25 3.10 2.74
C TYR A 174 -46.51 4.15 3.55
N ALA A 175 -47.04 4.54 4.71
CA ALA A 175 -46.37 5.50 5.59
C ALA A 175 -45.01 4.99 6.06
N GLU A 176 -44.94 3.68 6.32
CA GLU A 176 -43.72 3.03 6.76
C GLU A 176 -42.73 2.83 5.61
N PHE A 177 -43.19 2.44 4.43
CA PHE A 177 -42.36 2.40 3.22
C PHE A 177 -41.71 3.75 2.95
N ASP A 178 -42.51 4.83 2.95
CA ASP A 178 -42.01 6.18 2.71
C ASP A 178 -40.95 6.56 3.78
N ARG A 179 -41.20 6.22 5.04
CA ARG A 179 -40.27 6.50 6.15
C ARG A 179 -38.96 5.74 6.01
N THR A 180 -39.02 4.43 5.81
CA THR A 180 -37.83 3.57 5.69
C THR A 180 -37.04 3.93 4.42
N PHE A 181 -37.73 4.15 3.30
CA PHE A 181 -37.09 4.48 2.04
C PHE A 181 -36.37 5.83 2.08
N LEU A 182 -37.01 6.89 2.60
CA LEU A 182 -36.38 8.20 2.76
C LEU A 182 -35.28 8.20 3.83
N GLY A 183 -35.33 7.30 4.81
CA GLY A 183 -34.21 7.08 5.73
C GLY A 183 -32.98 6.53 5.02
N LEU A 184 -33.17 5.64 4.04
CA LEU A 184 -32.09 5.06 3.23
C LEU A 184 -31.61 6.00 2.10
N PHE A 185 -32.52 6.81 1.54
CA PHE A 185 -32.26 7.75 0.45
C PHE A 185 -32.79 9.15 0.78
N PRO A 186 -32.11 9.92 1.67
CA PRO A 186 -32.62 11.21 2.17
C PRO A 186 -32.84 12.25 1.08
N HIS A 187 -31.98 12.26 0.06
CA HIS A 187 -32.01 13.22 -1.04
C HIS A 187 -32.81 12.73 -2.25
N PHE A 188 -33.56 11.63 -2.14
CA PHE A 188 -34.24 11.00 -3.26
C PHE A 188 -35.13 11.95 -4.07
N VAL A 189 -35.95 12.75 -3.38
CA VAL A 189 -36.91 13.67 -4.03
C VAL A 189 -36.16 14.78 -4.77
N GLU A 190 -35.07 15.28 -4.20
CA GLU A 190 -34.22 16.32 -4.79
C GLU A 190 -33.47 15.78 -6.02
N GLU A 191 -32.85 14.61 -5.89
CA GLU A 191 -32.16 13.92 -6.98
C GLU A 191 -33.11 13.59 -8.13
N PHE A 192 -34.32 13.13 -7.82
CA PHE A 192 -35.34 12.83 -8.83
C PHE A 192 -35.80 14.11 -9.56
N ASN A 193 -36.08 15.18 -8.81
CA ASN A 193 -36.49 16.46 -9.40
C ASN A 193 -35.38 17.16 -10.19
N ALA A 194 -34.10 16.86 -9.91
CA ALA A 194 -32.98 17.35 -10.69
C ALA A 194 -32.94 16.76 -12.12
N LEU A 195 -33.56 15.60 -12.34
CA LEU A 195 -33.67 14.94 -13.64
C LEU A 195 -34.84 15.48 -14.48
N LEU A 196 -35.74 16.27 -13.89
CA LEU A 196 -36.93 16.79 -14.53
C LEU A 196 -36.75 18.23 -14.98
N HIS A 197 -37.46 18.63 -16.03
CA HIS A 197 -37.58 20.04 -16.38
C HIS A 197 -38.22 20.82 -15.21
N PRO A 198 -37.87 22.11 -15.01
CA PRO A 198 -38.40 22.89 -13.88
C PRO A 198 -39.93 22.94 -13.80
N ALA A 199 -40.61 22.85 -14.95
CA ALA A 199 -42.07 22.83 -15.05
C ALA A 199 -42.71 21.49 -14.60
N ASP A 200 -41.96 20.39 -14.62
CA ASP A 200 -42.45 19.03 -14.39
C ASP A 200 -42.04 18.47 -13.01
N ARG A 201 -41.43 19.29 -12.15
CA ARG A 201 -40.97 18.87 -10.82
C ARG A 201 -42.14 18.45 -9.94
N ILE A 202 -41.98 17.31 -9.29
CA ILE A 202 -42.99 16.72 -8.41
C ILE A 202 -42.69 17.11 -6.97
N THR A 203 -43.65 17.76 -6.32
CA THR A 203 -43.56 18.09 -4.90
C THR A 203 -44.66 17.34 -4.15
N PRO A 204 -44.33 16.56 -3.10
CA PRO A 204 -45.34 15.89 -2.29
C PRO A 204 -46.33 16.90 -1.69
N LYS A 205 -47.59 16.46 -1.49
CA LYS A 205 -48.60 17.26 -0.76
C LYS A 205 -48.21 17.38 0.71
N ALA A 206 -48.73 18.38 1.41
CA ALA A 206 -48.33 18.71 2.79
C ALA A 206 -48.46 17.54 3.80
N ASP A 207 -49.31 16.57 3.50
CA ASP A 207 -49.63 15.38 4.28
C ASP A 207 -48.96 14.09 3.79
N GLU A 208 -48.30 14.10 2.63
CA GLU A 208 -47.65 12.94 2.03
C GLU A 208 -46.13 13.12 1.97
N ARG A 209 -45.36 12.08 2.31
CA ARG A 209 -43.90 12.10 2.18
C ARG A 209 -43.44 11.77 0.76
N LEU A 210 -44.15 10.89 0.08
CA LEU A 210 -43.95 10.53 -1.32
C LEU A 210 -45.31 10.44 -2.03
N THR A 211 -45.36 10.93 -3.28
CA THR A 211 -46.51 10.69 -4.16
C THR A 211 -46.46 9.26 -4.71
N THR A 212 -47.56 8.81 -5.34
CA THR A 212 -47.62 7.48 -5.97
C THR A 212 -46.52 7.28 -7.02
N GLU A 213 -46.23 8.29 -7.84
CA GLU A 213 -45.19 8.26 -8.86
C GLU A 213 -43.80 8.10 -8.22
N LEU A 214 -43.54 8.87 -7.16
CA LEU A 214 -42.29 8.78 -6.39
C LEU A 214 -42.12 7.41 -5.74
N ARG A 215 -43.20 6.80 -5.23
CA ARG A 215 -43.17 5.43 -4.66
C ARG A 215 -42.86 4.37 -5.71
N ILE A 216 -43.45 4.47 -6.91
CA ILE A 216 -43.16 3.54 -8.02
C ILE A 216 -41.68 3.63 -8.39
N PHE A 217 -41.15 4.84 -8.49
CA PHE A 217 -39.75 5.05 -8.84
C PHE A 217 -38.80 4.61 -7.71
N ALA A 218 -39.20 4.81 -6.46
CA ALA A 218 -38.49 4.30 -5.28
C ALA A 218 -38.37 2.76 -5.31
N LEU A 219 -39.44 2.04 -5.66
CA LEU A 219 -39.42 0.58 -5.81
C LEU A 219 -38.46 0.12 -6.91
N ILE A 220 -38.45 0.80 -8.05
CA ILE A 220 -37.51 0.53 -9.15
C ILE A 220 -36.06 0.75 -8.67
N ARG A 221 -35.79 1.83 -7.93
CA ARG A 221 -34.47 2.14 -7.36
C ARG A 221 -34.01 1.10 -6.33
N LEU A 222 -34.94 0.46 -5.62
CA LEU A 222 -34.66 -0.69 -4.75
C LEU A 222 -34.41 -2.01 -5.53
N GLY A 223 -34.47 -1.99 -6.86
CA GLY A 223 -34.30 -3.18 -7.70
C GLY A 223 -35.56 -4.04 -7.80
N ILE A 224 -36.71 -3.54 -7.33
CA ILE A 224 -38.00 -4.23 -7.46
C ILE A 224 -38.60 -3.82 -8.81
N THR A 225 -38.24 -4.58 -9.85
CA THR A 225 -38.68 -4.32 -11.23
C THR A 225 -40.11 -4.79 -11.53
N ASP A 226 -40.67 -5.67 -10.70
CA ASP A 226 -42.07 -6.13 -10.81
C ASP A 226 -43.00 -5.27 -9.91
N SER A 227 -42.93 -3.95 -10.11
CA SER A 227 -43.63 -2.93 -9.30
C SER A 227 -45.17 -3.04 -9.40
N ALA A 228 -45.70 -3.67 -10.44
CA ALA A 228 -47.14 -3.89 -10.63
C ALA A 228 -47.72 -4.85 -9.58
N ARG A 229 -47.01 -5.91 -9.16
CA ARG A 229 -47.48 -6.86 -8.14
C ARG A 229 -47.48 -6.28 -6.73
N ALA A 230 -46.55 -5.40 -6.40
CA ALA A 230 -46.44 -4.82 -5.07
C ALA A 230 -47.52 -3.74 -4.80
N LEU A 231 -47.98 -3.03 -5.84
CA LEU A 231 -49.09 -2.05 -5.73
C LEU A 231 -50.47 -2.65 -6.05
N GLN A 232 -50.55 -3.77 -6.78
CA GLN A 232 -51.79 -4.52 -7.04
C GLN A 232 -51.77 -5.87 -6.31
N ALA A 233 -52.04 -5.89 -5.00
CA ALA A 233 -52.68 -7.06 -4.41
C ALA A 233 -54.20 -6.88 -4.66
N PRO A 234 -54.79 -7.58 -5.65
CA PRO A 234 -56.05 -7.15 -6.23
C PRO A 234 -57.23 -7.46 -5.31
N ALA A 235 -58.16 -6.51 -5.32
CA ALA A 235 -59.52 -6.58 -4.83
C ALA A 235 -60.39 -7.60 -5.63
N SER A 236 -59.91 -8.83 -5.84
CA SER A 236 -60.64 -9.87 -6.57
C SER A 236 -60.75 -11.16 -5.75
N SER A 237 -61.70 -11.19 -4.83
CA SER A 237 -62.37 -12.44 -4.42
C SER A 237 -63.83 -12.16 -4.11
N ARG A 238 -64.56 -11.73 -5.15
CA ARG A 238 -66.03 -11.72 -5.21
C ARG A 238 -66.46 -12.20 -6.59
N ALA A 239 -66.19 -13.47 -6.88
CA ALA A 239 -66.86 -14.26 -7.90
C ALA A 239 -66.34 -15.70 -7.81
N HIS A 240 -66.80 -16.45 -6.81
CA HIS A 240 -66.91 -17.91 -6.87
C HIS A 240 -67.73 -18.38 -5.66
N PHE A 241 -69.02 -18.09 -5.72
CA PHE A 241 -70.08 -18.89 -5.11
C PHE A 241 -71.19 -18.96 -6.16
N MET A 242 -71.13 -20.01 -6.97
CA MET A 242 -72.31 -20.77 -7.37
C MET A 242 -72.21 -22.12 -6.68
#